data_AF-A0A4P8HHX4-F1
#
_entry.id   AF-A0A4P8HHX4-F1
#
_cell.length_a   1.000
_cell.length_b   1.000
_cell.length_c   1.000
_cell.angle_alpha   90.00
_cell.angle_beta   90.00
_cell.angle_gamma   90.00
#
_symmetry.space_group_name_H-M   'P 1'
#
loop_
_entity.id
_entity.type
_entity.pdbx_description
1 polymer ?
#
loop_
_entity_poly.entity_id
_entity_poly.type
_entity_poly.pdbx_seq_one_letter_code
_entity_poly.pdbx_strand_id
1 'polypeptide(L)'
;MKLTRVLCGAAAAATLLWANAANAELYQFTVSGDYTATWQLDSDQPSVYTPGRYVRYTLVAGSFPGSLWDIADVTFASNGMGIGDYATGFRLLTADGRQVYAESEDGFEFVPGTYALTESYASRLGRYTLTISAVPEPATYGMMLAGLGLVGVALRRRQVK
;
A
#
# COMPACT_ATOMS: atom_id res chain seq x y z
N MET A 1 -23.84 -29.87 -46.76
CA MET A 1 -22.45 -29.76 -46.29
C MET A 1 -22.13 -28.31 -45.93
N LYS A 2 -22.34 -27.89 -44.68
CA LYS A 2 -21.92 -26.58 -44.15
C LYS A 2 -21.60 -26.73 -42.67
N LEU A 3 -20.35 -27.06 -42.34
CA LEU A 3 -19.94 -27.23 -40.94
C LEU A 3 -18.42 -27.05 -40.77
N THR A 4 -17.85 -25.94 -41.26
CA THR A 4 -16.40 -25.69 -41.14
C THR A 4 -16.00 -24.20 -41.11
N ARG A 5 -16.83 -23.30 -40.55
CA ARG A 5 -16.46 -21.85 -40.53
C ARG A 5 -16.63 -21.07 -39.22
N VAL A 6 -16.82 -21.71 -38.06
CA VAL A 6 -17.03 -20.94 -36.80
C VAL A 6 -15.91 -21.13 -35.75
N LEU A 7 -14.88 -21.93 -36.01
CA LEU A 7 -13.84 -22.21 -35.00
C LEU A 7 -12.73 -21.16 -34.86
N CYS A 8 -12.72 -20.08 -35.64
CA CYS A 8 -11.62 -19.08 -35.58
C CYS A 8 -11.89 -17.84 -34.71
N GLY A 9 -13.04 -17.72 -34.04
CA GLY A 9 -13.39 -16.48 -33.31
C GLY A 9 -12.98 -16.37 -31.84
N ALA A 10 -12.64 -17.49 -31.18
CA ALA A 10 -12.49 -17.51 -29.71
C ALA A 10 -11.03 -17.56 -29.21
N ALA A 11 -10.05 -17.86 -30.08
CA ALA A 11 -8.67 -18.03 -29.66
C ALA A 11 -7.84 -16.74 -29.67
N ALA A 12 -8.32 -15.66 -30.30
CA ALA A 12 -7.55 -14.42 -30.48
C ALA A 12 -7.68 -13.40 -29.35
N ALA A 13 -8.53 -13.63 -28.34
CA ALA A 13 -8.78 -12.66 -27.27
C ALA A 13 -7.98 -12.92 -25.97
N ALA A 14 -7.18 -13.99 -25.91
CA ALA A 14 -6.49 -14.40 -24.67
C ALA A 14 -5.02 -13.94 -24.58
N THR A 15 -4.46 -13.30 -25.61
CA THR A 15 -3.00 -13.05 -25.69
C THR A 15 -2.57 -11.58 -25.60
N LEU A 16 -3.41 -10.66 -25.13
CA LEU A 16 -3.07 -9.23 -25.02
C LEU A 16 -3.18 -8.64 -23.60
N LEU A 17 -3.22 -9.47 -22.55
CA LEU A 17 -3.02 -8.99 -21.17
C LEU A 17 -1.55 -9.08 -20.80
N TRP A 18 -0.69 -8.45 -21.60
CA TRP A 18 0.63 -8.02 -21.14
C TRP A 18 0.50 -6.54 -20.77
N ALA A 19 -0.16 -6.29 -19.64
CA ALA A 19 0.00 -5.05 -18.93
C ALA A 19 0.88 -5.36 -17.72
N ASN A 20 2.21 -5.41 -17.94
CA ASN A 20 3.13 -5.04 -16.88
C ASN A 20 2.98 -3.53 -16.66
N ALA A 21 1.85 -3.10 -16.12
CA ALA A 21 1.86 -1.87 -15.35
C ALA A 21 2.61 -2.26 -14.08
N ALA A 22 3.86 -1.81 -13.96
CA ALA A 22 4.46 -1.64 -12.65
C ALA A 22 3.60 -0.58 -11.95
N ASN A 23 2.45 -0.99 -11.41
CA ASN A 23 1.63 -0.14 -10.59
C ASN A 23 2.26 -0.13 -9.21
N ALA A 24 2.56 1.07 -8.79
CA ALA A 24 3.05 1.40 -7.48
C ALA A 24 1.97 0.97 -6.45
N GLU A 25 2.35 0.10 -5.50
CA GLU A 25 1.40 -0.52 -4.58
C GLU A 25 1.05 0.48 -3.48
N LEU A 26 -0.23 0.82 -3.37
CA LEU A 26 -0.73 1.71 -2.34
C LEU A 26 -0.90 0.95 -1.03
N TYR A 27 -0.30 1.46 0.05
CA TYR A 27 -0.41 0.88 1.39
C TYR A 27 -1.15 1.82 2.34
N GLN A 28 -2.02 1.24 3.17
CA GLN A 28 -2.65 1.90 4.30
C GLN A 28 -1.80 1.67 5.55
N PHE A 29 -1.50 2.76 6.25
CA PHE A 29 -0.79 2.76 7.52
C PHE A 29 -1.72 3.22 8.64
N THR A 30 -1.61 2.54 9.77
CA THR A 30 -2.30 2.92 11.00
C THR A 30 -1.35 2.73 12.17
N VAL A 31 -1.03 3.81 12.87
CA VAL A 31 -0.45 3.75 14.21
C VAL A 31 -1.58 3.80 15.22
N SER A 32 -1.53 2.96 16.24
CA SER A 32 -2.48 2.94 17.36
C SER A 32 -1.76 2.77 18.70
N GLY A 33 -2.43 3.04 19.81
CA GLY A 33 -1.87 3.02 21.17
C GLY A 33 -1.93 4.42 21.79
N ASP A 34 -0.83 4.85 22.41
CA ASP A 34 -0.76 6.17 23.07
C ASP A 34 -0.71 7.35 22.08
N TYR A 35 -0.52 7.06 20.80
CA TYR A 35 -0.65 7.98 19.67
C TYR A 35 -1.37 7.23 18.55
N THR A 36 -2.30 7.88 17.86
CA THR A 36 -3.07 7.27 16.77
C THR A 36 -3.00 8.14 15.54
N ALA A 37 -2.54 7.59 14.42
CA ALA A 37 -2.45 8.30 13.15
C ALA A 37 -2.72 7.35 11.99
N THR A 38 -3.27 7.87 10.90
CA THR A 38 -3.59 7.09 9.69
C THR A 38 -3.20 7.84 8.44
N TRP A 39 -2.61 7.14 7.48
CA TRP A 39 -2.23 7.72 6.19
C TRP A 39 -2.06 6.62 5.14
N GLN A 40 -1.88 7.02 3.89
CA GLN A 40 -1.54 6.10 2.80
C GLN A 40 -0.23 6.54 2.16
N LEU A 41 0.57 5.57 1.72
CA LEU A 41 1.78 5.83 0.94
C LEU A 41 1.82 4.89 -0.25
N ASP A 42 2.41 5.41 -1.31
CA ASP A 42 2.84 4.63 -2.45
C ASP A 42 4.30 4.16 -2.24
N SER A 43 4.60 2.92 -2.64
CA SER A 43 5.94 2.34 -2.48
C SER A 43 6.97 2.84 -3.49
N ASP A 44 6.56 3.43 -4.63
CA ASP A 44 7.49 3.69 -5.72
C ASP A 44 8.48 4.84 -5.49
N GLN A 45 8.15 5.83 -4.65
CA GLN A 45 8.91 7.09 -4.62
C GLN A 45 8.99 7.73 -3.22
N PRO A 46 9.87 7.25 -2.33
CA PRO A 46 10.21 8.01 -1.13
C PRO A 46 10.86 9.35 -1.53
N SER A 47 10.47 10.43 -0.86
CA SER A 47 11.04 11.78 -1.09
C SER A 47 12.53 11.83 -0.80
N VAL A 48 13.00 11.07 0.18
CA VAL A 48 14.41 10.89 0.52
C VAL A 48 14.67 9.42 0.86
N TYR A 49 15.75 8.88 0.29
CA TYR A 49 16.21 7.52 0.54
C TYR A 49 17.69 7.51 0.95
N THR A 50 18.02 6.84 2.06
CA THR A 50 19.41 6.59 2.47
C THR A 50 19.56 5.10 2.78
N PRO A 51 20.22 4.32 1.89
CA PRO A 51 20.39 2.87 2.05
C PRO A 51 20.88 2.48 3.45
N GLY A 52 20.27 1.45 4.05
CA GLY A 52 20.62 0.94 5.37
C GLY A 52 20.35 1.91 6.54
N ARG A 53 19.72 3.06 6.30
CA ARG A 53 19.49 4.10 7.32
C ARG A 53 18.02 4.43 7.49
N TYR A 54 17.42 5.06 6.50
CA TYR A 54 16.00 5.44 6.54
C TYR A 54 15.46 5.79 5.16
N VAL A 55 14.14 5.80 5.09
CA VAL A 55 13.35 6.38 4.01
C VAL A 55 12.43 7.44 4.59
N ARG A 56 12.18 8.51 3.85
CA ARG A 56 11.26 9.57 4.26
C ARG A 56 10.34 9.96 3.12
N TYR A 57 9.08 10.12 3.49
CA TYR A 57 8.04 10.73 2.70
C TYR A 57 7.72 12.10 3.30
N THR A 58 7.83 13.14 2.51
CA THR A 58 7.45 14.50 2.92
C THR A 58 6.04 14.82 2.48
N LEU A 59 5.38 15.75 3.16
CA LEU A 59 4.06 16.24 2.75
C LEU A 59 2.98 15.14 2.67
N VAL A 60 3.04 14.16 3.57
CA VAL A 60 2.07 13.06 3.61
C VAL A 60 0.78 13.57 4.22
N ALA A 61 -0.32 13.54 3.46
CA ALA A 61 -1.65 13.82 3.98
C ALA A 61 -2.21 12.61 4.73
N GLY A 62 -2.93 12.86 5.83
CA GLY A 62 -3.50 11.79 6.65
C GLY A 62 -4.34 12.32 7.81
N SER A 63 -4.35 11.59 8.91
CA SER A 63 -4.79 12.07 10.21
C SER A 63 -3.61 11.99 11.15
N PHE A 64 -3.13 13.14 11.61
CA PHE A 64 -1.95 13.25 12.45
C PHE A 64 -2.26 14.14 13.65
N PRO A 65 -2.73 13.59 14.78
CA PRO A 65 -3.01 14.40 15.97
C PRO A 65 -1.81 15.25 16.36
N GLY A 66 -2.06 16.54 16.59
CA GLY A 66 -1.03 17.54 16.87
C GLY A 66 -0.39 18.19 15.62
N SER A 67 -0.69 17.71 14.41
CA SER A 67 -0.34 18.43 13.18
C SER A 67 -1.24 19.66 12.99
N LEU A 68 -0.70 20.71 12.38
CA LEU A 68 -1.48 21.91 12.04
C LEU A 68 -2.42 21.71 10.85
N TRP A 69 -2.02 20.89 9.88
CA TRP A 69 -2.72 20.73 8.59
C TRP A 69 -3.07 19.28 8.27
N ASP A 70 -2.89 18.37 9.23
CA ASP A 70 -2.99 16.92 8.98
C ASP A 70 -2.04 16.47 7.84
N ILE A 71 -0.86 17.10 7.81
CA ILE A 71 0.22 16.82 6.88
C ILE A 71 1.50 16.62 7.68
N ALA A 72 2.19 15.51 7.43
CA ALA A 72 3.40 15.15 8.15
C ALA A 72 4.53 14.67 7.23
N ASP A 73 5.75 14.80 7.72
CA ASP A 73 6.89 14.03 7.24
C ASP A 73 6.90 12.68 7.98
N VAL A 74 6.81 11.59 7.22
CA VAL A 74 6.84 10.22 7.74
C VAL A 74 8.17 9.58 7.39
N THR A 75 8.88 9.08 8.41
CA THR A 75 10.19 8.43 8.26
C THR A 75 10.12 7.00 8.76
N PHE A 76 10.64 6.04 8.00
CA PHE A 76 10.87 4.66 8.45
C PHE A 76 12.37 4.39 8.43
N ALA A 77 12.90 3.81 9.49
CA ALA A 77 14.32 3.53 9.67
C ALA A 77 14.53 2.06 10.03
N SER A 78 15.78 1.60 10.00
CA SER A 78 16.13 0.23 10.37
C SER A 78 15.79 -0.10 11.84
N ASN A 79 15.75 0.92 12.69
CA ASN A 79 15.50 0.83 14.13
C ASN A 79 14.21 1.50 14.61
N GLY A 80 13.29 1.88 13.71
CA GLY A 80 12.02 2.47 14.12
C GLY A 80 11.39 3.39 13.08
N MET A 81 10.66 4.40 13.57
CA MET A 81 9.97 5.38 12.73
C MET A 81 9.84 6.75 13.38
N GLY A 82 9.47 7.73 12.56
CA GLY A 82 9.17 9.07 13.01
C GLY A 82 8.04 9.72 12.23
N ILE A 83 7.26 10.53 12.93
CA ILE A 83 6.27 11.44 12.34
C ILE A 83 6.60 12.85 12.82
N GLY A 84 6.85 13.76 11.89
CA GLY A 84 7.05 15.18 12.17
C GLY A 84 5.98 16.02 11.49
N ASP A 85 5.43 17.01 12.19
CA ASP A 85 4.52 17.97 11.58
C ASP A 85 5.26 18.77 10.50
N TYR A 86 4.71 18.81 9.28
CA TYR A 86 5.34 19.48 8.16
C TYR A 86 5.44 21.00 8.37
N ALA A 87 4.40 21.62 8.94
CA ALA A 87 4.28 23.07 9.03
C ALA A 87 5.23 23.68 10.08
N THR A 88 5.44 22.96 11.20
CA THR A 88 6.17 23.46 12.38
C THR A 88 7.51 22.77 12.59
N GLY A 89 7.73 21.60 11.98
CA GLY A 89 8.87 20.74 12.25
C GLY A 89 8.80 20.04 13.62
N PHE A 90 7.71 20.19 14.37
CA PHE A 90 7.53 19.55 15.65
C PHE A 90 7.40 18.04 15.50
N ARG A 91 7.98 17.28 16.45
CA ARG A 91 7.92 15.82 16.39
C ARG A 91 6.64 15.30 17.04
N LEU A 92 5.78 14.69 16.22
CA LEU A 92 4.53 14.09 16.66
C LEU A 92 4.73 12.68 17.23
N LEU A 93 5.65 11.91 16.64
CA LEU A 93 6.02 10.57 17.10
C LEU A 93 7.51 10.27 16.85
N THR A 94 8.17 9.65 17.82
CA THR A 94 9.46 8.97 17.62
C THR A 94 9.39 7.63 18.32
N ALA A 95 9.38 6.56 17.53
CA ALA A 95 9.24 5.24 18.09
C ALA A 95 10.32 4.30 17.56
N ASP A 96 10.86 3.49 18.46
CA ASP A 96 11.77 2.40 18.17
C ASP A 96 10.98 1.17 17.73
N GLY A 97 11.57 0.38 16.84
CA GLY A 97 10.95 -0.80 16.29
C GLY A 97 11.84 -1.52 15.28
N ARG A 98 11.33 -2.60 14.70
CA ARG A 98 11.99 -3.26 13.58
C ARG A 98 11.74 -2.49 12.28
N GLN A 99 12.66 -2.64 11.33
CA GLN A 99 12.46 -2.22 9.94
C GLN A 99 11.19 -2.85 9.35
N VAL A 100 10.44 -2.05 8.59
CA VAL A 100 9.13 -2.43 8.01
C VAL A 100 9.11 -2.43 6.49
N TYR A 101 10.29 -2.37 5.88
CA TYR A 101 10.47 -2.32 4.45
C TYR A 101 11.62 -3.22 4.02
N ALA A 102 11.49 -3.80 2.84
CA ALA A 102 12.55 -4.54 2.18
C ALA A 102 13.37 -3.60 1.29
N GLU A 103 14.66 -3.89 1.19
CA GLU A 103 15.52 -3.33 0.15
C GLU A 103 15.64 -4.39 -0.94
N SER A 104 15.21 -4.09 -2.17
CA SER A 104 15.32 -4.99 -3.31
C SER A 104 15.92 -4.29 -4.53
N GLU A 105 16.44 -5.07 -5.48
CA GLU A 105 16.91 -4.53 -6.78
C GLU A 105 15.76 -3.91 -7.60
N ASP A 106 14.53 -4.36 -7.37
CA ASP A 106 13.31 -3.92 -8.06
C ASP A 106 12.62 -2.71 -7.41
N GLY A 107 13.14 -2.25 -6.26
CA GLY A 107 12.63 -1.07 -5.57
C GLY A 107 12.42 -1.26 -4.08
N PHE A 108 11.89 -0.21 -3.47
CA PHE A 108 11.51 -0.18 -2.07
C PHE A 108 10.10 -0.76 -1.92
N GLU A 109 9.92 -1.74 -1.03
CA GLU A 109 8.60 -2.33 -0.76
C GLU A 109 8.33 -2.36 0.74
N PHE A 110 7.14 -1.92 1.15
CA PHE A 110 6.71 -2.07 2.52
C PHE A 110 6.31 -3.51 2.77
N VAL A 111 6.69 -4.07 3.92
CA VAL A 111 6.27 -5.42 4.30
C VAL A 111 4.94 -5.30 5.06
N PRO A 112 3.80 -5.78 4.52
CA PRO A 112 2.53 -5.71 5.23
C PRO A 112 2.58 -6.50 6.55
N GLY A 113 1.82 -6.03 7.53
CA GLY A 113 1.72 -6.71 8.81
C GLY A 113 1.56 -5.75 9.99
N THR A 114 1.71 -6.31 11.18
CA THR A 114 1.58 -5.58 12.45
C THR A 114 2.91 -5.58 13.18
N TYR A 115 3.27 -4.41 13.70
CA TYR A 115 4.58 -4.11 14.25
C TYR A 115 4.41 -3.42 15.61
N ALA A 116 4.97 -4.04 16.65
CA ALA A 116 5.06 -3.39 17.96
C ALA A 116 6.14 -2.31 17.91
N LEU A 117 5.83 -1.14 18.46
CA LEU A 117 6.74 -0.02 18.60
C LEU A 117 6.74 0.49 20.04
N THR A 118 7.87 1.06 20.45
CA THR A 118 8.04 1.68 21.76
C THR A 118 8.56 3.10 21.60
N GLU A 119 8.14 4.02 22.46
CA GLU A 119 8.65 5.39 22.44
C GLU A 119 10.19 5.39 22.57
N SER A 120 10.87 6.16 21.71
CA SER A 120 12.35 6.20 21.70
C SER A 120 12.96 7.04 22.83
N TYR A 121 12.16 7.92 23.45
CA TYR A 121 12.65 8.78 24.54
C TYR A 121 12.45 8.12 25.91
N ALA A 122 13.54 7.94 26.65
CA ALA A 122 13.59 7.23 27.93
C ALA A 122 12.65 7.77 29.04
N SER A 123 12.07 8.96 28.88
CA SER A 123 11.17 9.57 29.86
C SER A 123 9.69 9.18 29.71
N ARG A 124 9.32 8.46 28.64
CA ARG A 124 7.95 8.02 28.39
C ARG A 124 7.94 6.54 27.99
N LEU A 125 7.03 5.77 28.59
CA LEU A 125 6.82 4.35 28.28
C LEU A 125 5.72 4.17 27.23
N GLY A 126 5.75 5.00 26.18
CA GLY A 126 4.74 4.95 25.13
C GLY A 126 4.77 3.62 24.39
N ARG A 127 3.59 3.02 24.17
CA ARG A 127 3.44 1.79 23.40
C ARG A 127 2.55 2.02 22.19
N TYR A 128 3.05 1.61 21.04
CA TYR A 128 2.34 1.76 19.78
C TYR A 128 2.32 0.47 18.98
N THR A 129 1.33 0.38 18.10
CA THR A 129 1.24 -0.66 17.10
C THR A 129 1.12 0.00 15.74
N LEU A 130 2.07 -0.27 14.84
CA LEU A 130 1.92 0.06 13.43
C LEU A 130 1.29 -1.13 12.70
N THR A 131 0.26 -0.86 11.93
CA THR A 131 -0.33 -1.79 10.97
C THR A 131 -0.15 -1.25 9.57
N ILE A 132 0.35 -2.10 8.68
CA ILE A 132 0.53 -1.84 7.25
C ILE A 132 -0.30 -2.87 6.48
N SER A 133 -1.17 -2.41 5.59
CA SER A 133 -1.95 -3.28 4.71
C SER A 133 -1.95 -2.75 3.28
N ALA A 134 -1.74 -3.64 2.32
CA ALA A 134 -1.96 -3.33 0.91
C ALA A 134 -3.41 -2.87 0.67
N VAL A 135 -3.57 -1.80 -0.11
CA VAL A 135 -4.87 -1.32 -0.60
C VAL A 135 -5.07 -1.89 -2.00
N PRO A 136 -6.01 -2.84 -2.19
CA PRO A 136 -6.19 -3.45 -3.50
C PRO A 136 -6.61 -2.41 -4.54
N GLU A 137 -5.97 -2.45 -5.71
CA GLU A 137 -6.30 -1.53 -6.80
C GLU A 137 -7.79 -1.64 -7.19
N PRO A 138 -8.48 -0.52 -7.46
CA PRO A 138 -9.85 -0.54 -7.98
C PRO A 138 -10.01 -1.37 -9.25
N ALA A 139 -8.98 -1.42 -10.10
CA ALA A 139 -8.95 -2.22 -11.32
C ALA A 139 -9.04 -3.72 -11.03
N THR A 140 -8.46 -4.20 -9.94
CA THR A 140 -8.51 -5.60 -9.50
C THR A 140 -9.95 -6.03 -9.19
N TYR A 141 -10.71 -5.17 -8.50
CA TYR A 141 -12.13 -5.40 -8.28
C TYR A 141 -12.92 -5.36 -9.58
N GLY A 142 -12.59 -4.43 -10.49
CA GLY A 142 -13.19 -4.36 -11.82
C GLY A 142 -12.99 -5.64 -12.63
N MET A 143 -11.77 -6.18 -12.65
CA MET A 143 -11.46 -7.44 -13.34
C MET A 143 -12.13 -8.65 -12.71
N MET A 144 -12.18 -8.73 -11.38
CA MET A 144 -12.91 -9.78 -10.67
C MET A 144 -14.40 -9.77 -11.02
N LEU A 145 -15.04 -8.59 -10.96
CA LEU A 145 -16.45 -8.43 -11.29
C LEU A 145 -16.71 -8.73 -12.77
N ALA A 146 -15.83 -8.29 -13.66
CA ALA A 146 -15.92 -8.62 -15.08
C ALA A 146 -15.84 -10.15 -15.31
N GLY A 147 -14.90 -10.83 -14.64
CA GLY A 147 -14.77 -12.29 -14.68
C GLY A 147 -16.03 -13.00 -14.20
N LEU A 148 -16.58 -12.59 -13.06
CA LEU A 148 -17.83 -13.14 -12.53
C LEU A 148 -19.02 -12.88 -13.47
N GLY A 149 -19.09 -11.69 -14.07
CA GLY A 149 -20.10 -11.33 -15.07
C GLY A 149 -20.06 -12.26 -16.29
N LEU A 150 -18.87 -12.54 -16.81
CA LEU A 150 -18.68 -13.48 -17.94
C LEU A 150 -19.14 -14.90 -17.59
N VAL A 151 -18.84 -15.39 -16.38
CA VAL A 151 -19.30 -16.70 -15.90
C VAL A 151 -20.84 -16.74 -15.82
N GLY A 152 -21.46 -15.71 -15.26
CA GLY A 152 -22.92 -15.60 -15.18
C GLY A 152 -23.60 -15.63 -16.55
N VAL A 153 -23.06 -14.89 -17.53
CA VAL A 153 -23.55 -14.90 -18.92
C VAL A 153 -23.40 -16.29 -19.55
N ALA A 154 -22.28 -16.97 -19.34
CA ALA A 154 -22.05 -18.31 -19.87
C ALA A 154 -23.06 -19.33 -19.31
N LEU A 155 -23.34 -19.29 -18.00
CA LEU A 155 -24.34 -20.15 -17.37
C LEU A 155 -25.75 -19.88 -17.89
N ARG A 156 -26.15 -18.61 -18.04
CA ARG A 156 -27.46 -18.25 -18.62
C ARG A 156 -27.65 -18.80 -20.03
N ARG A 157 -26.61 -18.76 -20.86
CA ARG A 157 -26.66 -19.32 -22.23
C ARG A 157 -26.84 -20.83 -22.27
N ARG A 158 -26.46 -21.55 -21.21
CA ARG A 158 -26.65 -23.02 -21.09
C ARG A 158 -28.06 -23.40 -20.65
N GLN A 159 -28.77 -22.51 -19.96
CA GLN A 159 -30.14 -22.73 -19.49
C GLN A 159 -31.20 -22.38 -20.55
N VAL A 160 -30.85 -21.58 -21.56
CA VAL A 160 -31.75 -21.14 -22.65
C VAL A 160 -31.62 -22.06 -23.89
N LYS A 161 -30.89 -23.17 -23.77
CA LYS A 161 -30.87 -24.28 -24.73
C LYS A 161 -31.60 -25.47 -24.14
#